data_AF-A0A353B1B6-F1
#
_entry.id   AF-A0A353B1B6-F1
#
_cell.length_a   1.000
_cell.length_b   1.000
_cell.length_c   1.000
_cell.angle_alpha   90.00
_cell.angle_beta   90.00
_cell.angle_gamma   90.00
#
_symmetry.space_group_name_H-M   'P 1'
#
loop_
_entity.id
_entity.type
_entity.pdbx_description
1 polymer ?
#
loop_
_entity_poly.entity_id
_entity_poly.type
_entity_poly.pdbx_seq_one_letter_code
_entity_poly.pdbx_strand_id
1 'polypeptide(L)'
;MAKYLQIPSAFEAVTGRRPHPSTCWRWATKGCKGTRLQTFMVGGRRLTTVEAVREFIDECSRQGACKTSVSKTRALLNRELGIN
;
A
#
# COMPACT_ATOMS: atom_id res chain seq x y z
N MET A 1 -13.61 -5.10 -20.31
CA MET A 1 -13.72 -3.64 -20.09
C MET A 1 -13.34 -3.34 -18.65
N ALA A 2 -12.37 -2.45 -18.42
CA ALA A 2 -12.01 -2.04 -17.07
C ALA A 2 -13.20 -1.26 -16.46
N LYS A 3 -13.77 -1.78 -15.38
CA LYS A 3 -14.90 -1.16 -14.70
C LYS A 3 -14.37 -0.21 -13.62
N TYR A 4 -14.62 1.09 -13.79
CA TYR A 4 -14.31 2.08 -12.75
C TYR A 4 -15.34 1.98 -11.62
N LEU A 5 -14.85 1.67 -10.42
CA LEU A 5 -15.66 1.48 -9.22
C LEU A 5 -15.24 2.47 -8.15
N GLN A 6 -16.14 2.79 -7.22
CA GLN A 6 -15.75 3.50 -6.02
C GLN A 6 -14.79 2.63 -5.18
N ILE A 7 -13.84 3.27 -4.49
CA ILE A 7 -12.81 2.55 -3.73
C ILE A 7 -13.41 1.48 -2.79
N PRO A 8 -14.43 1.77 -1.96
CA PRO A 8 -14.97 0.75 -1.05
C PRO A 8 -15.61 -0.43 -1.80
N SER A 9 -16.34 -0.16 -2.88
CA SER A 9 -16.96 -1.22 -3.70
C SER A 9 -15.93 -2.04 -4.48
N ALA A 10 -14.82 -1.44 -4.90
CA ALA A 10 -13.74 -2.18 -5.56
C ALA A 10 -13.07 -3.16 -4.59
N PHE A 11 -12.82 -2.74 -3.35
CA PHE A 11 -12.29 -3.64 -2.31
C PHE A 11 -13.28 -4.73 -1.91
N GLU A 12 -14.57 -4.42 -1.85
CA GLU A 12 -15.63 -5.40 -1.59
C GLU A 12 -15.68 -6.48 -2.68
N ALA A 13 -15.53 -6.10 -3.95
CA ALA A 13 -15.49 -7.04 -5.07
C ALA A 13 -14.26 -7.98 -5.03
N VAL A 14 -13.12 -7.52 -4.50
CA VAL A 14 -11.88 -8.32 -4.44
C VAL A 14 -11.80 -9.16 -3.18
N THR A 15 -12.15 -8.59 -2.03
CA THR A 15 -11.90 -9.19 -0.70
C THR A 15 -13.15 -9.73 -0.03
N GLY A 16 -14.33 -9.47 -0.59
CA GLY A 16 -15.62 -9.77 0.05
C GLY A 16 -15.95 -8.88 1.26
N ARG A 17 -15.08 -7.92 1.59
CA ARG A 17 -15.28 -7.00 2.71
C ARG A 17 -15.19 -5.56 2.25
N ARG A 18 -16.10 -4.72 2.76
CA ARG A 18 -16.13 -3.29 2.47
C ARG A 18 -15.33 -2.52 3.53
N PRO A 19 -14.17 -1.92 3.19
CA PRO A 19 -13.38 -1.16 4.15
C PRO A 19 -14.07 0.16 4.52
N HIS A 20 -13.75 0.69 5.70
CA HIS A 20 -14.27 1.99 6.15
C HIS A 20 -13.81 3.13 5.21
N PRO A 21 -14.67 4.11 4.88
CA PRO A 21 -14.33 5.22 3.98
C PRO A 21 -13.05 5.98 4.35
N SER A 22 -12.80 6.22 5.64
CA SER A 22 -11.56 6.88 6.11
C SER A 22 -10.29 6.09 5.79
N THR A 23 -10.37 4.75 5.81
CA THR A 23 -9.26 3.88 5.42
C THR A 23 -9.01 3.97 3.93
N CYS A 24 -10.07 3.95 3.12
CA CYS A 24 -9.97 4.15 1.67
C CYS A 24 -9.35 5.53 1.33
N TRP A 25 -9.77 6.58 2.04
CA TRP A 25 -9.20 7.93 1.86
C TRP A 25 -7.72 7.96 2.20
N ARG A 26 -7.32 7.33 3.31
CA ARG A 26 -5.91 7.21 3.70
C ARG A 26 -5.10 6.48 2.64
N TRP A 27 -5.59 5.38 2.10
CA TRP A 27 -4.91 4.63 1.04
C TRP A 27 -4.76 5.42 -0.26
N ALA A 28 -5.76 6.22 -0.63
CA ALA A 28 -5.68 7.10 -1.81
C ALA A 28 -4.70 8.28 -1.61
N THR A 29 -4.67 8.86 -0.41
CA THR A 29 -3.89 10.08 -0.14
C THR A 29 -2.48 9.80 0.35
N LYS A 30 -2.34 8.96 1.39
CA LYS A 30 -1.08 8.65 2.07
C LYS A 30 -0.52 7.28 1.68
N GLY A 31 -1.39 6.33 1.32
CA GLY A 31 -1.02 4.95 1.08
C GLY A 31 -1.00 4.08 2.34
N CYS A 32 -0.50 2.86 2.20
CA CYS A 32 -0.30 1.88 3.25
C CYS A 32 1.08 1.24 3.08
N LYS A 33 1.87 1.18 4.15
CA LYS A 33 3.21 0.54 4.20
C LYS A 33 4.26 1.09 3.22
N GLY A 34 3.96 2.10 2.42
CA GLY A 34 4.84 2.65 1.36
C GLY A 34 4.21 2.54 -0.03
N THR A 35 3.11 1.79 -0.16
CA THR A 35 2.33 1.62 -1.38
C THR A 35 1.15 2.59 -1.39
N ARG A 36 0.90 3.29 -2.50
CA ARG A 36 -0.28 4.15 -2.67
C ARG A 36 -1.27 3.49 -3.62
N LEU A 37 -2.56 3.58 -3.30
CA LEU A 37 -3.61 3.04 -4.17
C LEU A 37 -3.77 3.92 -5.41
N GLN A 38 -3.81 3.30 -6.59
CA GLN A 38 -4.10 4.03 -7.83
C GLN A 38 -5.57 4.43 -7.87
N THR A 39 -5.82 5.74 -7.99
CA THR A 39 -7.17 6.30 -8.02
C THR A 39 -7.27 7.38 -9.08
N PHE A 40 -8.46 7.50 -9.67
CA PHE A 40 -8.81 8.48 -10.69
C PHE A 40 -9.91 9.38 -10.13
N MET A 41 -9.84 10.68 -10.43
CA MET A 41 -10.88 11.63 -10.05
C MET A 41 -11.80 11.86 -11.25
N VAL A 42 -13.07 11.51 -11.12
CA VAL A 42 -14.07 11.64 -12.18
C VAL A 42 -15.32 12.30 -11.57
N GLY A 43 -15.69 13.48 -12.07
CA GLY A 43 -16.87 14.20 -11.59
C GLY A 43 -16.89 14.44 -10.06
N GLY A 44 -15.73 14.72 -9.46
CA GLY A 44 -15.58 14.92 -8.01
C GLY A 44 -15.57 13.63 -7.17
N ARG A 45 -15.70 12.45 -7.78
CA ARG A 45 -15.62 11.16 -7.09
C ARG A 45 -14.29 10.47 -7.37
N ARG A 46 -13.72 9.83 -6.36
CA ARG A 46 -12.53 8.98 -6.51
C ARG A 46 -12.95 7.56 -6.89
N LEU A 47 -12.51 7.14 -8.06
CA LEU A 47 -12.73 5.81 -8.61
C LEU A 47 -11.40 5.05 -8.69
N THR A 48 -11.48 3.73 -8.69
CA THR A 48 -10.36 2.82 -8.88
C THR A 48 -10.82 1.63 -9.72
N THR A 49 -9.90 0.78 -10.13
CA THR A 49 -10.19 -0.45 -10.86
C THR A 49 -9.95 -1.67 -9.95
N VAL A 50 -10.53 -2.81 -10.32
CA VAL A 50 -10.36 -4.06 -9.56
C VAL A 50 -8.91 -4.52 -9.63
N GLU A 51 -8.27 -4.32 -10.78
CA GLU A 51 -6.87 -4.63 -11.05
C GLU A 51 -5.93 -3.81 -10.16
N ALA A 52 -6.15 -2.50 -10.08
CA ALA A 52 -5.37 -1.61 -9.21
C ALA A 52 -5.47 -2.00 -7.72
N VAL A 53 -6.64 -2.49 -7.29
CA VAL A 53 -6.83 -2.98 -5.91
C VAL A 53 -6.02 -4.26 -5.67
N ARG A 54 -6.00 -5.20 -6.63
CA ARG A 54 -5.19 -6.43 -6.51
C ARG A 54 -3.70 -6.10 -6.43
N GLU A 55 -3.21 -5.26 -7.33
CA GLU A 55 -1.81 -4.82 -7.32
C GLU A 55 -1.43 -4.12 -6.00
N PHE A 56 -2.31 -3.27 -5.49
CA PHE A 56 -2.12 -2.62 -4.20
C PHE A 56 -2.02 -3.61 -3.04
N ILE A 57 -2.85 -4.65 -3.02
CA ILE A 57 -2.83 -5.70 -1.98
C ILE A 57 -1.54 -6.51 -2.05
N ASP A 58 -1.11 -6.90 -3.26
CA ASP A 58 0.12 -7.66 -3.48
C ASP A 58 1.35 -6.87 -3.04
N GLU A 59 1.42 -5.60 -3.43
CA GLU A 59 2.52 -4.72 -3.07
C GLU A 59 2.53 -4.41 -1.55
N CYS A 60 1.36 -4.18 -0.94
CA CYS A 60 1.26 -4.03 0.52
C CYS A 60 1.71 -5.28 1.28
N SER A 61 1.41 -6.47 0.73
CA SER A 61 1.83 -7.75 1.30
C SER A 61 3.34 -7.93 1.18
N ARG A 62 3.90 -7.62 -0.01
CA ARG A 62 5.34 -7.66 -0.27
C ARG A 62 6.13 -6.71 0.64
N GLN A 63 5.67 -5.48 0.79
CA GLN A 63 6.32 -4.50 1.68
C GLN A 63 6.12 -4.82 3.17
N GLY A 64 5.01 -5.46 3.53
CA GLY A 64 4.80 -5.96 4.88
C GLY A 64 5.82 -7.03 5.28
N ALA A 65 6.15 -7.93 4.35
CA ALA A 65 7.17 -8.95 4.57
C ALA A 65 8.61 -8.37 4.60
N CYS A 66 8.86 -7.26 3.90
CA CYS A 66 10.20 -6.70 3.70
C CYS A 66 10.72 -5.82 4.86
N LYS A 67 9.91 -5.47 5.88
CA LYS A 67 10.33 -4.51 6.94
C LYS A 67 11.18 -5.11 8.07
N THR A 68 11.93 -6.18 7.81
CA THR A 68 13.11 -6.51 8.63
C THR A 68 14.29 -5.72 8.10
N SER A 69 14.30 -4.40 8.35
CA SER A 69 15.48 -3.59 8.03
C SER A 69 16.58 -3.91 9.04
N VAL A 70 17.50 -4.77 8.59
CA VAL A 70 18.82 -5.08 9.12
C VAL A 70 19.36 -3.98 10.04
N SER A 71 19.30 -4.21 11.36
CA SER A 71 19.87 -3.31 12.37
C SER A 71 21.32 -3.66 12.76
N LYS A 72 21.96 -4.63 12.08
CA LYS A 72 23.26 -5.17 12.53
C LYS A 72 24.51 -4.59 11.84
N THR A 73 24.39 -3.61 10.94
CA THR A 73 25.56 -3.22 10.12
C THR A 73 26.50 -2.22 10.81
N ARG A 74 26.07 -1.46 11.82
CA ARG A 74 26.92 -0.40 12.41
C ARG A 74 27.85 -0.90 13.53
N ALA A 75 27.43 -1.90 14.30
CA ALA A 75 28.27 -2.50 15.34
C ALA A 75 29.40 -3.38 14.76
N LEU A 76 29.17 -4.00 13.59
CA LEU A 76 30.19 -4.77 12.88
C LEU A 76 31.21 -3.84 12.20
N LEU A 77 30.75 -2.76 11.56
CA LEU A 77 31.63 -1.78 10.92
C LEU A 77 32.57 -1.09 11.91
N ASN A 78 32.08 -0.71 13.10
CA ASN A 78 32.91 -0.05 14.11
C ASN A 78 33.97 -1.00 14.71
N ARG A 79 33.66 -2.31 14.77
CA ARG A 79 34.60 -3.34 15.25
C ARG A 79 35.72 -3.60 14.24
N GLU A 80 35.43 -3.54 12.95
CA GLU A 80 36.40 -3.74 11.88
C GLU A 80 37.29 -2.51 11.63
N LEU A 81 36.77 -1.30 11.86
CA LEU A 81 37.50 -0.05 11.66
C LEU A 81 38.29 0.44 12.88
N GLY A 82 38.17 -0.21 14.04
CA GLY A 82 39.00 0.08 15.22
C GLY A 82 38.83 1.50 15.78
N ILE A 83 37.72 2.17 15.47
CA ILE A 83 37.42 3.52 15.97
C ILE A 83 36.66 3.37 17.30
N ASN A 84 37.37 3.53 18.43
CA ASN A 84 36.79 3.83 19.74
C ASN A 84 37.09 5.28 20.12
#